data_AF-A0A662HX43-F1
#
_entry.id   AF-A0A662HX43-F1
#
_cell.length_a   1.000
_cell.length_b   1.000
_cell.length_c   1.000
_cell.angle_alpha   90.00
_cell.angle_beta   90.00
_cell.angle_gamma   90.00
#
_symmetry.space_group_name_H-M   'P 1'
#
loop_
_entity.id
_entity.type
_entity.pdbx_description
1 polymer ?
#
loop_
_entity_poly.entity_id
_entity_poly.type
_entity_poly.pdbx_seq_one_letter_code
_entity_poly.pdbx_strand_id
1 'polypeptide(L)'
;MSPLQLMYTIVENDVVRDLKRYIIFGIEYARKVDRLFPYSLGLVVLKRISAIRNIDYGYLKEKIRVVKKVMENGDLRPILDVEFIIGIVLAYRLLHDCRMLDKEDTEIIKDLLNIVGSRKWLNSFDLMSYVSFALHDLKEFENVLNDIASILAQKYTSIKLPEEQKLIIPIVFGLSFIPNKAQILRGIEEICKKVVHENMLNVREMAKLGIGLYNLIKLNISSQEALLFNIVERIEKDLRDELHNRINYDIQRGIREAASLILAGFNEREANEMLRRYSSDIADFIEIKGQKVILNKIPQPAHIPALDVETYALALWFLHLMDREKLYVLDRKNFKLAENGVKLYQSGYIPIESKWAMIVKWISILLAFSLTLLVAWQLLGNQISALIGALRIASGSPDPWRILNIFLSYSTPPLVITLLLLMLSITYARVLDIVLSKGRIDKVTLIMQVPLVNRIYRLLKGKVNEYTR
;
A
#
# COMPACT_ATOMS: atom_id res chain seq x y z
N MET A 1 9.33 -27.70 3.95
CA MET A 1 9.02 -26.68 2.92
C MET A 1 9.64 -25.36 3.36
N SER A 2 10.46 -24.74 2.52
CA SER A 2 10.76 -23.31 2.65
C SER A 2 9.45 -22.53 2.46
N PRO A 3 9.19 -21.47 3.26
CA PRO A 3 7.99 -20.65 3.08
C PRO A 3 7.94 -20.12 1.65
N LEU A 4 6.75 -20.09 1.06
CA LEU A 4 6.48 -19.44 -0.23
C LEU A 4 6.89 -17.97 -0.10
N GLN A 5 8.12 -17.65 -0.51
CA GLN A 5 8.60 -16.28 -0.59
C GLN A 5 7.97 -15.64 -1.83
N LEU A 6 7.04 -14.72 -1.61
CA LEU A 6 6.62 -13.78 -2.66
C LEU A 6 7.87 -13.05 -3.14
N MET A 7 8.22 -13.21 -4.42
CA MET A 7 9.26 -12.40 -5.02
C MET A 7 8.67 -11.04 -5.36
N TYR A 8 9.16 -10.01 -4.70
CA TYR A 8 8.83 -8.62 -4.96
C TYR A 8 10.11 -7.82 -5.15
N THR A 9 10.01 -6.74 -5.93
CA THR A 9 11.06 -5.72 -6.02
C THR A 9 10.57 -4.50 -5.25
N ILE A 10 11.43 -3.97 -4.38
CA ILE A 10 11.16 -2.70 -3.71
C ILE A 10 11.69 -1.59 -4.62
N VAL A 11 10.81 -0.70 -5.05
CA VAL A 11 11.16 0.47 -5.88
C VAL A 11 10.78 1.73 -5.12
N GLU A 12 11.60 2.79 -5.20
CA GLU A 12 11.20 4.10 -4.68
C GLU A 12 9.99 4.62 -5.48
N ASN A 13 8.98 5.15 -4.79
CA ASN A 13 7.83 5.75 -5.43
C ASN A 13 8.26 6.96 -6.27
N ASP A 14 8.01 6.92 -7.57
CA ASP A 14 8.45 7.97 -8.51
C ASP A 14 7.90 9.35 -8.13
N VAL A 15 6.64 9.42 -7.64
CA VAL A 15 6.02 10.67 -7.18
C VAL A 15 6.77 11.24 -5.99
N VAL A 16 7.10 10.41 -5.00
CA VAL A 16 7.84 10.82 -3.79
C VAL A 16 9.25 11.30 -4.15
N ARG A 17 9.94 10.58 -5.04
CA ARG A 17 11.27 10.96 -5.54
C ARG A 17 11.25 12.33 -6.20
N ASP A 18 10.25 12.60 -7.03
CA ASP A 18 10.15 13.85 -7.77
C ASP A 18 9.72 15.00 -6.85
N LEU A 19 8.75 14.78 -5.96
CA LEU A 19 8.38 15.76 -4.92
C LEU A 19 9.60 16.25 -4.13
N LYS A 20 10.46 15.33 -3.67
CA LYS A 20 11.71 15.70 -2.97
C LYS A 20 12.54 16.68 -3.82
N ARG A 21 12.73 16.39 -5.11
CA ARG A 21 13.51 17.25 -6.03
C ARG A 21 12.86 18.62 -6.24
N TYR A 22 11.55 18.67 -6.45
CA TYR A 22 10.83 19.93 -6.66
C TYR A 22 10.81 20.80 -5.41
N ILE A 23 10.61 20.22 -4.22
CA ILE A 23 10.68 20.95 -2.95
C ILE A 23 12.07 21.50 -2.73
N ILE A 24 13.12 20.71 -2.97
CA ILE A 24 14.50 21.16 -2.87
C ILE A 24 14.76 22.39 -3.76
N PHE A 25 14.34 22.32 -5.02
CA PHE A 25 14.47 23.45 -5.94
C PHE A 25 13.64 24.65 -5.48
N GLY A 26 12.42 24.39 -5.01
CA GLY A 26 11.50 25.40 -4.48
C GLY A 26 12.01 26.14 -3.25
N ILE A 27 12.68 25.45 -2.33
CA ILE A 27 13.31 26.05 -1.14
C ILE A 27 14.44 26.99 -1.57
N GLU A 28 15.30 26.56 -2.49
CA GLU A 28 16.40 27.41 -2.99
C GLU A 28 15.87 28.65 -3.72
N TYR A 29 14.83 28.48 -4.52
CA TYR A 29 14.14 29.60 -5.16
C TYR A 29 13.52 30.55 -4.11
N ALA A 30 12.75 30.01 -3.17
CA ALA A 30 12.10 30.76 -2.10
C ALA A 30 13.09 31.59 -1.28
N ARG A 31 14.27 31.04 -0.97
CA ARG A 31 15.36 31.79 -0.32
C ARG A 31 15.84 32.96 -1.18
N LYS A 32 16.06 32.74 -2.48
CA LYS A 32 16.53 33.80 -3.39
C LYS A 32 15.53 34.94 -3.56
N VAL A 33 14.23 34.65 -3.53
CA VAL A 33 13.16 35.65 -3.64
C VAL A 33 12.62 36.12 -2.30
N ASP A 34 13.31 35.79 -1.19
CA ASP A 34 12.98 36.21 0.17
C ASP A 34 11.59 35.77 0.69
N ARG A 35 11.08 34.63 0.19
CA ARG A 35 9.81 34.04 0.64
C ARG A 35 10.03 33.06 1.78
N LEU A 36 9.78 33.53 3.00
CA LEU A 36 10.04 32.77 4.23
C LEU A 36 9.14 31.53 4.40
N PHE A 37 7.84 31.64 4.13
CA PHE A 37 6.90 30.53 4.31
C PHE A 37 7.26 29.25 3.53
N PRO A 38 7.36 29.28 2.18
CA PRO A 38 7.71 28.09 1.41
C PRO A 38 9.10 27.55 1.78
N TYR A 39 10.06 28.44 2.09
CA TYR A 39 11.39 28.05 2.57
C TYR A 39 11.32 27.25 3.88
N SER A 40 10.67 27.80 4.90
CA SER A 40 10.55 27.16 6.22
C SER A 40 9.73 25.88 6.16
N LEU A 41 8.57 25.88 5.50
CA LEU A 41 7.72 24.69 5.41
C LEU A 41 8.42 23.52 4.71
N GLY A 42 9.06 23.79 3.57
CA GLY A 42 9.80 22.78 2.83
C GLY A 42 10.92 22.16 3.66
N LEU A 43 11.70 22.98 4.39
CA LEU A 43 12.76 22.50 5.27
C LEU A 43 12.24 21.71 6.48
N VAL A 44 11.13 22.13 7.10
CA VAL A 44 10.48 21.36 8.19
C VAL A 44 10.11 19.96 7.69
N VAL A 45 9.46 19.87 6.53
CA VAL A 45 9.04 18.57 5.97
C VAL A 45 10.24 17.72 5.59
N LEU A 46 11.23 18.26 4.85
CA LEU A 46 12.43 17.52 4.47
C LEU A 46 13.19 16.98 5.70
N LYS A 47 13.22 17.75 6.79
CA LYS A 47 13.80 17.31 8.06
C LYS A 47 13.02 16.16 8.68
N ARG A 48 11.68 16.22 8.70
CA ARG A 48 10.81 15.15 9.25
C ARG A 48 11.00 13.83 8.52
N ILE A 49 11.22 13.85 7.21
CA ILE A 49 11.46 12.65 6.40
C ILE A 49 12.95 12.25 6.31
N SER A 50 13.81 12.84 7.15
CA SER A 50 15.27 12.58 7.19
C SER A 50 16.01 12.84 5.86
N ALA A 51 15.49 13.71 5.00
CA ALA A 51 16.11 14.13 3.73
C ALA A 51 16.89 15.46 3.88
N ILE A 52 17.60 15.63 4.99
CA ILE A 52 18.18 16.91 5.42
C ILE A 52 19.16 17.49 4.39
N ARG A 53 19.03 18.79 4.13
CA ARG A 53 19.99 19.64 3.43
C ARG A 53 20.46 20.79 4.32
N ASN A 54 21.49 21.50 3.89
CA ASN A 54 22.06 22.67 4.56
C ASN A 54 20.95 23.71 4.88
N ILE A 55 20.70 23.93 6.17
CA ILE A 55 19.79 24.96 6.65
C ILE A 55 20.57 26.27 6.79
N ASP A 56 20.09 27.34 6.18
CA ASP A 56 20.65 28.68 6.36
C ASP A 56 20.15 29.29 7.68
N TYR A 57 20.85 28.99 8.77
CA TYR A 57 20.51 29.47 10.11
C TYR A 57 20.61 31.01 10.21
N GLY A 58 21.56 31.61 9.49
CA GLY A 58 21.76 33.06 9.47
C GLY A 58 20.55 33.77 8.88
N TYR A 59 20.05 33.27 7.75
CA TYR A 59 18.82 33.77 7.14
C TYR A 59 17.62 33.68 8.09
N LEU A 60 17.39 32.54 8.74
CA LEU A 60 16.27 32.37 9.67
C LEU A 60 16.35 33.28 10.90
N LYS A 61 17.53 33.38 11.52
CA LYS A 61 17.75 34.28 12.67
C LYS A 61 17.55 35.75 12.28
N GLU A 62 17.99 36.14 11.09
CA GLU A 62 17.80 37.52 10.62
C GLU A 62 16.32 37.86 10.47
N LYS A 63 15.49 36.92 9.99
CA LYS A 63 14.03 37.13 9.92
C LYS A 63 13.38 37.31 11.30
N ILE A 64 13.83 36.58 12.32
CA ILE A 64 13.36 36.78 13.70
C ILE A 64 13.79 38.17 14.23
N ARG A 65 15.01 38.61 13.93
CA ARG A 65 15.47 39.97 14.31
C ARG A 65 14.68 41.08 13.62
N VAL A 66 14.27 40.88 12.37
CA VAL A 66 13.40 41.83 11.66
C VAL A 66 12.07 41.97 12.40
N VAL A 67 11.47 40.86 12.86
CA VAL A 67 10.25 40.90 13.68
C VAL A 67 10.45 41.75 14.94
N LYS A 68 11.54 41.52 15.68
CA LYS A 68 11.88 42.32 16.86
C LYS A 68 11.96 43.81 16.55
N LYS A 69 12.72 44.20 15.54
CA LYS A 69 12.87 45.61 15.14
C LYS A 69 11.54 46.25 14.76
N VAL A 70 10.68 45.53 14.03
CA VAL A 70 9.36 46.04 13.64
C VAL A 70 8.45 46.21 14.86
N MET A 71 8.50 45.28 15.81
CA MET A 71 7.74 45.38 17.06
C MET A 71 8.21 46.54 17.93
N GLU A 72 9.52 46.78 18.03
CA GLU A 72 10.11 47.93 18.75
C GLU A 72 9.74 49.27 18.11
N ASN A 73 9.64 49.32 16.77
CA ASN A 73 9.26 50.52 16.02
C ASN A 73 7.75 50.85 16.11
N GLY A 74 6.92 49.91 16.57
CA GLY A 74 5.47 50.09 16.77
C GLY A 74 4.60 50.01 15.50
N ASP A 75 5.15 50.14 14.29
CA ASP A 75 4.40 49.92 13.04
C ASP A 75 4.38 48.44 12.66
N LEU A 76 3.35 47.73 13.08
CA LEU A 76 3.22 46.28 12.88
C LEU A 76 2.76 45.87 11.46
N ARG A 77 2.37 46.82 10.59
CA ARG A 77 1.87 46.50 9.24
C ARG A 77 2.78 45.58 8.41
N PRO A 78 4.12 45.70 8.46
CA PRO A 78 5.01 44.86 7.66
C PRO A 78 5.03 43.38 8.06
N ILE A 79 4.61 43.04 9.28
CA ILE A 79 4.69 41.67 9.82
C ILE A 79 3.31 41.02 10.03
N LEU A 80 2.22 41.77 9.88
CA LEU A 80 0.84 41.28 10.03
C LEU A 80 0.30 40.65 8.74
N ASP A 81 1.15 39.91 8.05
CA ASP A 81 0.78 39.08 6.91
C ASP A 81 0.68 37.61 7.34
N VAL A 82 -0.38 36.92 6.91
CA VAL A 82 -0.64 35.53 7.33
C VAL A 82 0.50 34.61 6.88
N GLU A 83 0.95 34.73 5.64
CA GLU A 83 2.02 33.89 5.09
C GLU A 83 3.34 34.14 5.85
N PHE A 84 3.67 35.42 6.09
CA PHE A 84 4.86 35.79 6.86
C PHE A 84 4.85 35.23 8.28
N ILE A 85 3.74 35.38 9.03
CA ILE A 85 3.64 34.87 10.41
C ILE A 85 3.80 33.35 10.44
N ILE A 86 3.13 32.63 9.52
CA ILE A 86 3.29 31.18 9.42
C ILE A 86 4.76 30.83 9.13
N GLY A 87 5.39 31.53 8.20
CA GLY A 87 6.81 31.34 7.86
C GLY A 87 7.76 31.56 9.04
N ILE A 88 7.51 32.57 9.87
CA ILE A 88 8.27 32.86 11.09
C ILE A 88 8.09 31.77 12.14
N VAL A 89 6.87 31.30 12.36
CA VAL A 89 6.60 30.24 13.34
C VAL A 89 7.23 28.90 12.90
N LEU A 90 7.20 28.60 11.60
CA LEU A 90 7.91 27.43 11.05
C LEU A 90 9.43 27.59 11.10
N ALA A 91 9.95 28.81 10.90
CA ALA A 91 11.38 29.11 11.07
C ALA A 91 11.82 28.87 12.52
N TYR A 92 11.02 29.34 13.49
CA TYR A 92 11.25 29.08 14.91
C TYR A 92 11.30 27.57 15.18
N ARG A 93 10.33 26.80 14.67
CA ARG A 93 10.34 25.34 14.79
C ARG A 93 11.63 24.70 14.27
N LEU A 94 12.07 25.12 13.07
CA LEU A 94 13.31 24.63 12.47
C LEU A 94 14.54 24.90 13.33
N LEU A 95 14.65 26.12 13.87
CA LEU A 95 15.74 26.52 14.75
C LEU A 95 15.69 25.77 16.09
N HIS A 96 14.50 25.59 16.65
CA HIS A 96 14.27 24.80 17.87
C HIS A 96 14.75 23.36 17.69
N ASP A 97 14.29 22.69 16.62
CA ASP A 97 14.68 21.31 16.34
C ASP A 97 16.18 21.16 16.03
N CYS A 98 16.87 22.25 15.70
CA CYS A 98 18.32 22.29 15.48
C CYS A 98 19.12 22.76 16.71
N ARG A 99 18.46 23.08 17.82
CA ARG A 99 19.07 23.67 19.04
C ARG A 99 19.86 24.95 18.76
N MET A 100 19.36 25.77 17.84
CA MET A 100 20.01 27.03 17.42
C MET A 100 19.28 28.27 17.98
N LEU A 101 18.28 28.09 18.83
CA LEU A 101 17.54 29.20 19.45
C LEU A 101 18.20 29.69 20.73
N ASP A 102 18.19 31.01 20.89
CA ASP A 102 18.53 31.68 22.14
C ASP A 102 17.23 32.06 22.89
N LYS A 103 17.31 32.32 24.20
CA LYS A 103 16.12 32.70 25.00
C LYS A 103 15.38 33.91 24.44
N GLU A 104 16.12 34.85 23.88
CA GLU A 104 15.59 36.05 23.25
C GLU A 104 14.70 35.72 22.04
N ASP A 105 15.10 34.75 21.21
CA ASP A 105 14.32 34.33 20.04
C ASP A 105 12.94 33.79 20.47
N THR A 106 12.88 33.02 21.56
CA THR A 106 11.64 32.49 22.11
C THR A 106 10.70 33.60 22.61
N GLU A 107 11.23 34.61 23.31
CA GLU A 107 10.41 35.73 23.79
C GLU A 107 9.86 36.58 22.64
N ILE A 108 10.65 36.82 21.58
CA ILE A 108 10.18 37.53 20.37
C ILE A 108 8.97 36.80 19.75
N ILE A 109 9.03 35.47 19.65
CA ILE A 109 7.92 34.68 19.09
C ILE A 109 6.70 34.70 20.00
N LYS A 110 6.87 34.61 21.32
CA LYS A 110 5.75 34.74 22.27
C LYS A 110 5.06 36.09 22.14
N ASP A 111 5.83 37.17 22.10
CA ASP A 111 5.28 38.53 21.97
C ASP A 111 4.55 38.69 20.64
N LEU A 112 5.10 38.19 19.54
CA LEU A 112 4.42 38.17 18.23
C LEU A 112 3.09 37.43 18.31
N LEU A 113 3.06 36.22 18.88
CA LEU A 113 1.85 35.42 18.99
C LEU A 113 0.81 36.04 19.92
N ASN A 114 1.22 36.72 20.98
CA ASN A 114 0.32 37.49 21.84
C ASN A 114 -0.34 38.65 21.08
N ILE A 115 0.42 39.37 20.26
CA ILE A 115 -0.10 40.43 19.39
C ILE A 115 -1.10 39.84 18.38
N VAL A 116 -0.74 38.75 17.72
CA VAL A 116 -1.60 38.08 16.73
C VAL A 116 -2.89 37.54 17.38
N GLY A 117 -2.78 36.95 18.57
CA GLY A 117 -3.91 36.50 19.38
C GLY A 117 -4.85 37.63 19.78
N SER A 118 -4.31 38.77 20.22
CA SER A 118 -5.10 39.97 20.54
C SER A 118 -5.90 40.50 19.34
N ARG A 119 -5.44 40.21 18.12
CA ARG A 119 -6.09 40.55 16.84
C ARG A 119 -6.93 39.40 16.28
N LYS A 120 -7.38 38.49 17.15
CA LYS A 120 -8.22 37.32 16.79
C LYS A 120 -7.60 36.47 15.69
N TRP A 121 -6.29 36.28 15.71
CA TRP A 121 -5.58 35.45 14.73
C TRP A 121 -5.80 35.88 13.28
N LEU A 122 -6.04 37.18 13.05
CA LEU A 122 -6.36 37.76 11.74
C LEU A 122 -7.57 37.10 11.06
N ASN A 123 -8.43 36.42 11.83
CA ASN A 123 -9.53 35.57 11.34
C ASN A 123 -9.10 34.48 10.34
N SER A 124 -7.83 34.02 10.39
CA SER A 124 -7.30 33.01 9.48
C SER A 124 -7.21 31.63 10.13
N PHE A 125 -8.00 30.67 9.61
CA PHE A 125 -7.93 29.26 10.04
C PHE A 125 -6.62 28.58 9.63
N ASP A 126 -6.08 28.94 8.46
CA ASP A 126 -4.79 28.43 8.01
C ASP A 126 -3.68 28.85 8.99
N LEU A 127 -3.65 30.12 9.40
CA LEU A 127 -2.68 30.62 10.40
C LEU A 127 -2.73 29.80 11.68
N MET A 128 -3.92 29.69 12.28
CA MET A 128 -4.14 28.90 13.49
C MET A 128 -3.68 27.44 13.30
N SER A 129 -4.02 26.83 12.17
CA SER A 129 -3.71 25.43 11.90
C SER A 129 -2.20 25.17 11.74
N TYR A 130 -1.48 26.07 11.09
CA TYR A 130 -0.03 25.97 10.94
C TYR A 130 0.72 26.27 12.23
N VAL A 131 0.22 27.21 13.05
CA VAL A 131 0.77 27.47 14.39
C VAL A 131 0.61 26.24 15.26
N SER A 132 -0.57 25.59 15.25
CA SER A 132 -0.78 24.31 15.93
C SER A 132 0.19 23.26 15.44
N PHE A 133 0.31 23.06 14.12
CA PHE A 133 1.25 22.12 13.52
C PHE A 133 2.71 22.36 13.97
N ALA A 134 3.16 23.61 13.98
CA ALA A 134 4.55 23.96 14.26
C ALA A 134 4.91 23.82 15.75
N LEU A 135 3.98 24.16 16.66
CA LEU A 135 4.27 24.33 18.09
C LEU A 135 3.70 23.22 19.00
N HIS A 136 2.95 22.26 18.47
CA HIS A 136 2.16 21.28 19.26
C HIS A 136 2.86 20.53 20.41
N ASP A 137 4.15 20.28 20.31
CA ASP A 137 4.98 19.55 21.27
C ASP A 137 5.86 20.48 22.14
N LEU A 138 5.72 21.80 21.99
CA LEU A 138 6.49 22.81 22.73
C LEU A 138 5.69 23.33 23.92
N LYS A 139 6.06 22.89 25.13
CA LYS A 139 5.36 23.24 26.39
C LYS A 139 5.23 24.75 26.64
N GLU A 140 6.21 25.53 26.19
CA GLU A 140 6.23 26.98 26.39
C GLU A 140 5.11 27.73 25.63
N PHE A 141 4.47 27.08 24.66
CA PHE A 141 3.35 27.63 23.88
C PHE A 141 2.00 26.99 24.21
N GLU A 142 1.89 26.22 25.29
CA GLU A 142 0.65 25.51 25.66
C GLU A 142 -0.55 26.45 25.80
N ASN A 143 -0.37 27.63 26.39
CA ASN A 143 -1.43 28.64 26.52
C ASN A 143 -1.92 29.13 25.16
N VAL A 144 -1.00 29.38 24.22
CA VAL A 144 -1.32 29.82 22.86
C VAL A 144 -2.09 28.73 22.12
N LEU A 145 -1.66 27.48 22.24
CA LEU A 145 -2.33 26.34 21.63
C LEU A 145 -3.73 26.12 22.21
N ASN A 146 -3.91 26.31 23.52
CA ASN A 146 -5.23 26.19 24.15
C ASN A 146 -6.21 27.28 23.70
N ASP A 147 -5.75 28.51 23.48
CA ASP A 147 -6.55 29.59 22.89
C ASP A 147 -6.98 29.25 21.46
N ILE A 148 -6.02 28.91 20.60
CA ILE A 148 -6.28 28.48 19.21
C ILE A 148 -7.28 27.33 19.17
N ALA A 149 -7.08 26.29 19.99
CA ALA A 149 -7.94 25.12 19.99
C ALA A 149 -9.37 25.47 20.40
N SER A 150 -9.55 26.41 21.32
CA SER A 150 -10.88 26.86 21.76
C SER A 150 -11.61 27.62 20.64
N ILE A 151 -10.89 28.47 19.90
CA ILE A 151 -11.43 29.21 18.75
C ILE A 151 -11.80 28.25 17.61
N LEU A 152 -10.89 27.34 17.25
CA LEU A 152 -11.15 26.34 16.20
C LEU A 152 -12.32 25.42 16.57
N ALA A 153 -12.42 24.99 17.83
CA ALA A 153 -13.53 24.19 18.34
C ALA A 153 -14.87 24.94 18.27
N GLN A 154 -14.90 26.21 18.68
CA GLN A 154 -16.10 27.04 18.57
C GLN A 154 -16.52 27.24 17.11
N LYS A 155 -15.55 27.37 16.21
CA LYS A 155 -15.85 27.52 14.78
C LYS A 155 -16.35 26.23 14.16
N TYR A 156 -15.76 25.09 14.51
CA TYR A 156 -16.25 23.78 14.11
C TYR A 156 -17.73 23.58 14.45
N THR A 157 -18.15 23.89 15.68
CA THR A 157 -19.56 23.73 16.11
C THR A 157 -20.51 24.73 15.45
N SER A 158 -20.00 25.82 14.90
CA SER A 158 -20.80 26.83 14.19
C SER A 158 -21.07 26.50 12.72
N ILE A 159 -20.30 25.58 12.12
CA ILE A 159 -20.44 25.20 10.71
C ILE A 159 -21.72 24.38 10.55
N LYS A 160 -22.68 24.93 9.81
CA LYS A 160 -23.97 24.27 9.52
C LYS A 160 -24.24 24.09 8.04
N LEU A 161 -23.63 24.92 7.19
CA LEU A 161 -23.93 24.98 5.75
C LEU A 161 -22.94 24.14 4.93
N PRO A 162 -23.39 23.49 3.84
CA PRO A 162 -22.53 22.76 2.92
C PRO A 162 -21.39 23.60 2.32
N GLU A 163 -21.66 24.86 2.01
CA GLU A 163 -20.68 25.79 1.41
C GLU A 163 -19.49 26.10 2.34
N GLU A 164 -19.70 26.00 3.66
CA GLU A 164 -18.66 26.23 4.68
C GLU A 164 -17.82 24.98 4.96
N GLN A 165 -18.14 23.83 4.37
CA GLN A 165 -17.48 22.57 4.68
C GLN A 165 -15.99 22.55 4.28
N LYS A 166 -15.55 23.39 3.34
CA LYS A 166 -14.12 23.54 3.03
C LYS A 166 -13.31 24.10 4.21
N LEU A 167 -13.92 24.92 5.05
CA LEU A 167 -13.28 25.49 6.25
C LEU A 167 -12.97 24.42 7.30
N ILE A 168 -13.58 23.24 7.19
CA ILE A 168 -13.33 22.10 8.08
C ILE A 168 -11.90 21.59 7.90
N ILE A 169 -11.32 21.67 6.70
CA ILE A 169 -9.99 21.13 6.41
C ILE A 169 -8.90 21.75 7.29
N PRO A 170 -8.70 23.09 7.33
CA PRO A 170 -7.71 23.69 8.22
C PRO A 170 -8.05 23.49 9.70
N ILE A 171 -9.34 23.41 10.07
CA ILE A 171 -9.76 23.12 11.46
C ILE A 171 -9.33 21.72 11.88
N VAL A 172 -9.61 20.70 11.06
CA VAL A 172 -9.22 19.31 11.30
C VAL A 172 -7.71 19.18 11.34
N PHE A 173 -7.02 19.78 10.38
CA PHE A 173 -5.56 19.80 10.35
C PHE A 173 -5.01 20.38 11.67
N GLY A 174 -5.44 21.59 12.08
CA GLY A 174 -4.95 22.25 13.29
C GLY A 174 -5.28 21.51 14.59
N LEU A 175 -6.55 21.15 14.82
CA LEU A 175 -6.97 20.47 16.04
C LEU A 175 -6.38 19.06 16.18
N SER A 176 -6.02 18.40 15.07
CA SER A 176 -5.39 17.08 15.11
C SER A 176 -4.05 17.04 15.86
N PHE A 177 -3.38 18.19 15.98
CA PHE A 177 -2.12 18.31 16.73
C PHE A 177 -2.31 18.64 18.21
N ILE A 178 -3.55 18.83 18.68
CA ILE A 178 -3.85 19.22 20.06
C ILE A 178 -4.71 18.12 20.71
N PRO A 179 -4.11 17.07 21.29
CA PRO A 179 -4.81 15.85 21.72
C PRO A 179 -5.98 16.11 22.68
N ASN A 180 -5.80 17.06 23.60
CA ASN A 180 -6.80 17.39 24.63
C ASN A 180 -8.10 17.96 24.05
N LYS A 181 -8.06 18.56 22.85
CA LYS A 181 -9.20 19.22 22.21
C LYS A 181 -9.66 18.51 20.94
N ALA A 182 -8.83 17.64 20.36
CA ALA A 182 -9.14 16.82 19.19
C ALA A 182 -10.39 15.94 19.38
N GLN A 183 -10.78 15.62 20.62
CA GLN A 183 -11.98 14.83 20.93
C GLN A 183 -13.27 15.43 20.37
N ILE A 184 -13.33 16.76 20.17
CA ILE A 184 -14.50 17.42 19.57
C ILE A 184 -14.76 16.98 18.12
N LEU A 185 -13.74 16.44 17.45
CA LEU A 185 -13.82 15.94 16.08
C LEU A 185 -14.31 14.48 15.99
N ARG A 186 -14.75 13.88 17.10
CA ARG A 186 -15.37 12.55 17.07
C ARG A 186 -16.66 12.61 16.25
N GLY A 187 -16.82 11.73 15.27
CA GLY A 187 -17.98 11.73 14.36
C GLY A 187 -17.77 12.53 13.07
N ILE A 188 -16.59 13.12 12.83
CA ILE A 188 -16.31 13.92 11.64
C ILE A 188 -16.26 13.11 10.34
N GLU A 189 -16.27 11.79 10.48
CA GLU A 189 -16.18 10.79 9.43
C GLU A 189 -17.08 11.02 8.22
N GLU A 190 -18.35 11.30 8.45
CA GLU A 190 -19.32 11.47 7.36
C GLU A 190 -19.10 12.79 6.61
N ILE A 191 -18.69 13.83 7.32
CA ILE A 191 -18.43 15.13 6.74
C ILE A 191 -17.17 15.06 5.88
N CYS A 192 -16.09 14.46 6.38
CA CYS A 192 -14.87 14.25 5.60
C CYS A 192 -15.12 13.40 4.35
N LYS A 193 -15.94 12.35 4.44
CA LYS A 193 -16.32 11.54 3.27
C LYS A 193 -17.04 12.37 2.22
N LYS A 194 -18.02 13.19 2.60
CA LYS A 194 -18.75 14.08 1.67
C LYS A 194 -17.81 15.06 0.98
N VAL A 195 -16.96 15.74 1.75
CA VAL A 195 -16.00 16.74 1.26
C VAL A 195 -15.00 16.14 0.26
N VAL A 196 -14.57 14.88 0.47
CA VAL A 196 -13.69 14.19 -0.48
C VAL A 196 -14.43 13.73 -1.75
N HIS A 197 -15.68 13.25 -1.64
CA HIS A 197 -16.44 12.73 -2.78
C HIS A 197 -16.95 13.81 -3.74
N GLU A 198 -17.14 15.05 -3.28
CA GLU A 198 -17.57 16.17 -4.11
C GLU A 198 -16.50 16.65 -5.13
N ASN A 199 -15.34 15.99 -5.20
CA ASN A 199 -14.28 16.19 -6.20
C ASN A 199 -13.72 17.62 -6.34
N MET A 200 -13.95 18.49 -5.36
CA MET A 200 -13.60 19.91 -5.42
C MET A 200 -12.33 20.28 -4.63
N LEU A 201 -11.55 19.28 -4.17
CA LEU A 201 -10.35 19.49 -3.36
C LEU A 201 -9.09 19.46 -4.22
N ASN A 202 -8.20 20.43 -4.00
CA ASN A 202 -6.85 20.39 -4.59
C ASN A 202 -5.91 19.49 -3.76
N VAL A 203 -4.72 19.21 -4.29
CA VAL A 203 -3.71 18.37 -3.64
C VAL A 203 -3.34 18.88 -2.24
N ARG A 204 -3.24 20.20 -2.05
CA ARG A 204 -2.96 20.82 -0.75
C ARG A 204 -4.02 20.52 0.29
N GLU A 205 -5.29 20.72 -0.06
CA GLU A 205 -6.46 20.49 0.79
C GLU A 205 -6.57 19.01 1.14
N MET A 206 -6.39 18.13 0.16
CA MET A 206 -6.34 16.68 0.36
C MET A 206 -5.22 16.27 1.31
N ALA A 207 -4.02 16.85 1.18
CA ALA A 207 -2.89 16.56 2.06
C ALA A 207 -3.14 17.06 3.50
N LYS A 208 -3.65 18.29 3.69
CA LYS A 208 -4.02 18.81 5.02
C LYS A 208 -5.05 17.91 5.70
N LEU A 209 -6.11 17.55 4.97
CA LEU A 209 -7.16 16.65 5.49
C LEU A 209 -6.60 15.27 5.81
N GLY A 210 -5.77 14.70 4.93
CA GLY A 210 -5.13 13.41 5.12
C GLY A 210 -4.24 13.36 6.36
N ILE A 211 -3.39 14.37 6.57
CA ILE A 211 -2.54 14.48 7.77
C ILE A 211 -3.41 14.60 9.03
N GLY A 212 -4.45 15.44 8.99
CA GLY A 212 -5.36 15.61 10.12
C GLY A 212 -6.08 14.31 10.50
N LEU A 213 -6.64 13.60 9.52
CA LEU A 213 -7.29 12.32 9.73
C LEU A 213 -6.32 11.23 10.23
N TYR A 214 -5.10 11.17 9.68
CA TYR A 214 -4.07 10.24 10.15
C TYR A 214 -3.77 10.43 11.64
N ASN A 215 -3.60 11.67 12.08
CA ASN A 215 -3.38 12.00 13.49
C ASN A 215 -4.58 11.61 14.37
N LEU A 216 -5.82 11.83 13.90
CA LEU A 216 -7.03 11.42 14.63
C LEU A 216 -7.14 9.90 14.77
N ILE A 217 -6.75 9.13 13.76
CA ILE A 217 -6.68 7.66 13.85
C ILE A 217 -5.64 7.24 14.88
N LYS A 218 -4.45 7.86 14.87
CA LYS A 218 -3.39 7.60 15.87
C LYS A 218 -3.84 7.89 17.31
N LEU A 219 -4.75 8.85 17.48
CA LEU A 219 -5.37 9.20 18.77
C LEU A 219 -6.59 8.33 19.14
N ASN A 220 -6.95 7.31 18.33
CA ASN A 220 -8.17 6.50 18.47
C ASN A 220 -9.47 7.33 18.48
N ILE A 221 -9.48 8.48 17.79
CA ILE A 221 -10.65 9.36 17.66
C ILE A 221 -11.47 9.00 16.41
N SER A 222 -10.79 8.56 15.34
CA SER A 222 -11.41 8.12 14.08
C SER A 222 -10.92 6.73 13.65
N SER A 223 -11.67 6.07 12.75
CA SER A 223 -11.37 4.72 12.24
C SER A 223 -11.38 4.63 10.70
N GLN A 224 -11.20 5.74 9.98
CA GLN A 224 -11.34 5.80 8.52
C GLN A 224 -10.06 5.52 7.73
N GLU A 225 -9.46 4.35 7.92
CA GLU A 225 -8.29 3.95 7.11
C GLU A 225 -8.59 3.95 5.61
N ALA A 226 -9.79 3.50 5.20
CA ALA A 226 -10.20 3.48 3.79
C ALA A 226 -10.26 4.88 3.14
N LEU A 227 -10.62 5.92 3.90
CA LEU A 227 -10.63 7.29 3.38
C LEU A 227 -9.21 7.79 3.13
N LEU A 228 -8.27 7.49 4.04
CA LEU A 228 -6.86 7.84 3.87
C LEU A 228 -6.27 7.21 2.60
N PHE A 229 -6.57 5.94 2.34
CA PHE A 229 -6.11 5.27 1.11
C PHE A 229 -6.67 5.94 -0.16
N ASN A 230 -7.94 6.34 -0.17
CA ASN A 230 -8.53 7.07 -1.29
C ASN A 230 -7.85 8.45 -1.50
N ILE A 231 -7.58 9.18 -0.41
CA ILE A 231 -6.86 10.46 -0.48
C ILE A 231 -5.45 10.26 -1.05
N VAL A 232 -4.72 9.22 -0.59
CA VAL A 232 -3.38 8.88 -1.12
C VAL A 232 -3.44 8.59 -2.61
N GLU A 233 -4.38 7.74 -3.04
CA GLU A 233 -4.51 7.36 -4.45
C GLU A 233 -4.79 8.57 -5.35
N ARG A 234 -5.66 9.49 -4.92
CA ARG A 234 -5.94 10.74 -5.65
C ARG A 234 -4.73 11.66 -5.69
N ILE A 235 -4.05 11.89 -4.57
CA ILE A 235 -2.84 12.72 -4.52
C ILE A 235 -1.75 12.15 -5.44
N GLU A 236 -1.50 10.84 -5.38
CA GLU A 236 -0.52 10.19 -6.24
C GLU A 236 -0.89 10.28 -7.72
N LYS A 237 -2.18 10.21 -8.07
CA LYS A 237 -2.66 10.38 -9.44
C LYS A 237 -2.49 11.81 -9.93
N ASP A 238 -3.00 12.79 -9.19
CA ASP A 238 -2.97 14.21 -9.58
C ASP A 238 -1.53 14.72 -9.69
N LEU A 239 -0.65 14.35 -8.75
CA LEU A 239 0.77 14.69 -8.81
C LEU A 239 1.51 13.94 -9.91
N ARG A 240 1.10 12.71 -10.26
CA ARG A 240 1.69 12.02 -11.41
C ARG A 240 1.33 12.77 -12.68
N ASP A 241 0.07 13.15 -12.86
CA ASP A 241 -0.39 13.90 -14.03
C ASP A 241 0.28 15.29 -14.12
N GLU A 242 0.55 15.94 -12.97
CA GLU A 242 1.22 17.25 -12.89
C GLU A 242 2.74 17.18 -13.08
N LEU A 243 3.43 16.32 -12.32
CA LEU A 243 4.90 16.26 -12.29
C LEU A 243 5.47 15.40 -13.42
N HIS A 244 4.77 14.34 -13.79
CA HIS A 244 5.07 13.58 -14.99
C HIS A 244 4.21 14.16 -16.10
N ASN A 245 4.78 15.08 -16.85
CA ASN A 245 4.27 15.36 -18.19
C ASN A 245 4.26 14.00 -18.91
N ARG A 246 3.07 13.39 -19.07
CA ARG A 246 2.90 11.99 -19.51
C ARG A 246 3.79 11.68 -20.71
N ILE A 247 3.89 12.66 -21.61
CA ILE A 247 4.76 12.70 -22.78
C ILE A 247 6.26 12.53 -22.44
N ASN A 248 6.82 13.28 -21.50
CA ASN A 248 8.24 13.17 -21.14
C ASN A 248 8.57 11.85 -20.43
N TYR A 249 7.69 11.35 -19.57
CA TYR A 249 7.88 10.05 -18.93
C TYR A 249 7.79 8.91 -19.95
N ASP A 250 6.77 8.94 -20.82
CA ASP A 250 6.59 7.95 -21.88
C ASP A 250 7.75 7.99 -22.88
N ILE A 251 8.31 9.17 -23.15
CA ILE A 251 9.54 9.33 -23.93
C ILE A 251 10.75 8.71 -23.20
N GLN A 252 11.01 9.05 -21.94
CA GLN A 252 12.16 8.50 -21.21
C GLN A 252 12.08 6.98 -21.06
N ARG A 253 10.88 6.48 -20.72
CA ARG A 253 10.57 5.06 -20.65
C ARG A 253 10.74 4.40 -22.02
N GLY A 254 10.20 5.00 -23.07
CA GLY A 254 10.33 4.51 -24.42
C GLY A 254 11.77 4.47 -24.91
N ILE A 255 12.60 5.45 -24.56
CA ILE A 255 14.03 5.45 -24.90
C ILE A 255 14.72 4.27 -24.20
N ARG A 256 14.42 4.02 -22.93
CA ARG A 256 14.99 2.90 -22.17
C ARG A 256 14.58 1.54 -22.75
N GLU A 257 13.31 1.37 -23.08
CA GLU A 257 12.80 0.12 -23.68
C GLU A 257 13.36 -0.07 -25.10
N ALA A 258 13.38 0.99 -25.91
CA ALA A 258 13.97 0.96 -27.25
C ALA A 258 15.47 0.61 -27.21
N ALA A 259 16.22 1.21 -26.28
CA ALA A 259 17.63 0.87 -26.06
C ALA A 259 17.81 -0.60 -25.64
N SER A 260 16.93 -1.12 -24.78
CA SER A 260 16.96 -2.53 -24.36
C SER A 260 16.70 -3.49 -25.53
N LEU A 261 15.75 -3.15 -26.41
CA LEU A 261 15.45 -3.94 -27.61
C LEU A 261 16.60 -3.90 -28.63
N ILE A 262 17.23 -2.74 -28.84
CA ILE A 262 18.42 -2.60 -29.70
C ILE A 262 19.58 -3.44 -29.13
N LEU A 263 19.83 -3.37 -27.82
CA LEU A 263 20.89 -4.13 -27.16
C LEU A 263 20.65 -5.65 -27.20
N ALA A 264 19.39 -6.08 -27.14
CA ALA A 264 19.01 -7.48 -27.28
C ALA A 264 19.11 -8.00 -28.73
N GLY A 265 19.42 -7.14 -29.70
CA GLY A 265 19.67 -7.53 -31.09
C GLY A 265 18.40 -7.77 -31.93
N PHE A 266 17.24 -7.25 -31.50
CA PHE A 266 16.02 -7.34 -32.30
C PHE A 266 16.16 -6.54 -33.60
N ASN A 267 15.60 -7.06 -34.70
CA ASN A 267 15.54 -6.30 -35.95
C ASN A 267 14.53 -5.14 -35.84
N GLU A 268 14.69 -4.12 -36.70
CA GLU A 268 13.92 -2.88 -36.64
C GLU A 268 12.40 -3.10 -36.62
N ARG A 269 11.92 -4.03 -37.44
CA ARG A 269 10.49 -4.31 -37.58
C ARG A 269 9.93 -4.99 -36.33
N GLU A 270 10.63 -5.99 -35.80
CA GLU A 270 10.25 -6.70 -34.57
C GLU A 270 10.32 -5.79 -33.35
N ALA A 271 11.37 -4.98 -33.24
CA ALA A 271 11.56 -4.08 -32.11
C ALA A 271 10.46 -3.01 -32.04
N ASN A 272 10.11 -2.40 -33.18
CA ASN A 272 9.01 -1.43 -33.25
C ASN A 272 7.63 -2.08 -33.01
N GLU A 273 7.43 -3.32 -33.46
CA GLU A 273 6.18 -4.05 -33.18
C GLU A 273 6.07 -4.43 -31.70
N MET A 274 7.17 -4.81 -31.05
CA MET A 274 7.21 -5.06 -29.61
C MET A 274 6.97 -3.79 -28.79
N LEU A 275 7.56 -2.66 -29.18
CA LEU A 275 7.29 -1.35 -28.58
C LEU A 275 5.80 -1.00 -28.67
N ARG A 276 5.16 -1.18 -29.84
CA ARG A 276 3.72 -0.97 -30.01
C ARG A 276 2.85 -1.89 -29.15
N ARG A 277 3.23 -3.17 -29.02
CA ARG A 277 2.53 -4.13 -28.15
C ARG A 277 2.71 -3.81 -26.67
N TYR A 278 3.86 -3.25 -26.29
CA TYR A 278 4.15 -2.84 -24.93
C TYR A 278 3.37 -1.58 -24.54
N SER A 279 3.35 -0.57 -25.42
CA SER A 279 2.53 0.62 -25.27
C SER A 279 2.33 1.31 -26.62
N SER A 280 1.06 1.45 -27.05
CA SER A 280 0.70 2.22 -28.24
C SER A 280 1.17 3.67 -28.11
N ASP A 281 1.02 4.24 -26.92
CA ASP A 281 1.32 5.65 -26.65
C ASP A 281 2.82 5.94 -26.82
N ILE A 282 3.69 5.03 -26.36
CA ILE A 282 5.15 5.18 -26.48
C ILE A 282 5.59 5.12 -27.96
N ALA A 283 4.97 4.23 -28.74
CA ALA A 283 5.28 4.06 -30.15
C ALA A 283 4.88 5.26 -31.02
N ASP A 284 4.00 6.14 -30.52
CA ASP A 284 3.68 7.42 -31.17
C ASP A 284 4.77 8.47 -30.98
N PHE A 285 5.59 8.35 -29.93
CA PHE A 285 6.67 9.28 -29.62
C PHE A 285 8.03 8.81 -30.12
N ILE A 286 8.26 7.50 -30.19
CA ILE A 286 9.58 6.90 -30.42
C ILE A 286 9.53 5.81 -31.49
N GLU A 287 10.48 5.84 -32.41
CA GLU A 287 10.71 4.81 -33.42
C GLU A 287 12.18 4.35 -33.39
N ILE A 288 12.42 3.05 -33.49
CA ILE A 288 13.76 2.51 -33.67
C ILE A 288 14.09 2.52 -35.15
N LYS A 289 15.23 3.09 -35.56
CA LYS A 289 15.80 2.92 -36.92
C LYS A 289 17.24 2.46 -36.83
N GLY A 290 17.52 1.26 -37.32
CA GLY A 290 18.80 0.59 -37.10
C GLY A 290 19.17 0.53 -35.61
N GLN A 291 20.31 1.13 -35.24
CA GLN A 291 20.79 1.21 -33.84
C GLN A 291 20.44 2.55 -33.17
N LYS A 292 19.55 3.36 -33.75
CA LYS A 292 19.20 4.68 -33.24
C LYS A 292 17.75 4.70 -32.77
N VAL A 293 17.51 5.49 -31.71
CA VAL A 293 16.18 5.82 -31.22
C VAL A 293 15.81 7.20 -31.77
N ILE A 294 14.77 7.28 -32.58
CA ILE A 294 14.24 8.51 -33.17
C ILE A 294 13.07 8.99 -32.33
N LEU A 295 13.09 10.28 -31.97
CA LEU A 295 11.97 10.96 -31.35
C LEU A 295 11.09 11.58 -32.44
N ASN A 296 9.92 11.00 -32.65
CA ASN A 296 8.97 11.43 -33.69
C ASN A 296 8.24 12.72 -33.32
N LYS A 297 8.10 13.00 -32.01
CA LYS A 297 7.58 14.27 -31.50
C LYS A 297 8.57 14.82 -30.49
N ILE A 298 9.09 16.01 -30.77
CA ILE A 298 9.84 16.79 -29.79
C ILE A 298 8.80 17.35 -28.81
N PRO A 299 8.87 17.01 -27.50
CA PRO A 299 7.98 17.63 -26.53
C PRO A 299 8.21 19.13 -26.56
N GLN A 300 7.14 19.91 -26.73
CA GLN A 300 7.22 21.34 -26.46
C GLN A 300 7.75 21.51 -25.03
N PRO A 301 8.56 22.56 -24.75
CA PRO A 301 9.02 22.81 -23.39
C PRO A 301 7.81 22.79 -22.47
N ALA A 302 7.82 21.84 -21.54
CA ALA A 302 6.71 21.56 -20.66
C ALA A 302 6.26 22.87 -19.99
N HIS A 303 4.96 23.00 -19.70
CA HIS A 303 4.57 23.86 -18.60
C HIS A 303 5.39 23.42 -17.39
N ILE A 304 6.33 24.26 -16.96
CA ILE A 304 7.06 24.05 -15.72
C ILE A 304 5.98 23.93 -14.65
N PRO A 305 5.88 22.80 -13.92
CA PRO A 305 4.86 22.65 -12.90
C PRO A 305 4.93 23.84 -11.95
N ALA A 306 3.77 24.31 -11.50
CA ALA A 306 3.71 25.46 -10.62
C ALA A 306 4.60 25.18 -9.41
N LEU A 307 5.57 26.04 -9.10
CA LEU A 307 6.51 25.81 -7.99
C LEU A 307 5.82 26.06 -6.65
N ASP A 308 4.80 25.26 -6.33
CA ASP A 308 3.99 25.34 -5.13
C ASP A 308 4.58 24.45 -4.03
N VAL A 309 5.54 25.02 -3.32
CA VAL A 309 6.25 24.34 -2.23
C VAL A 309 5.31 23.96 -1.09
N GLU A 310 4.22 24.72 -0.84
CA GLU A 310 3.25 24.37 0.21
C GLU A 310 2.55 23.06 -0.13
N THR A 311 1.99 22.99 -1.34
CA THR A 311 1.28 21.80 -1.84
C THR A 311 2.19 20.58 -1.83
N TYR A 312 3.39 20.71 -2.40
CA TYR A 312 4.32 19.59 -2.52
C TYR A 312 4.87 19.13 -1.17
N ALA A 313 5.19 20.05 -0.26
CA ALA A 313 5.69 19.70 1.06
C ALA A 313 4.62 18.96 1.89
N LEU A 314 3.38 19.45 1.90
CA LEU A 314 2.30 18.77 2.60
C LEU A 314 2.00 17.39 2.00
N ALA A 315 1.97 17.28 0.67
CA ALA A 315 1.75 16.00 0.00
C ALA A 315 2.88 15.00 0.31
N LEU A 316 4.14 15.44 0.25
CA LEU A 316 5.30 14.61 0.59
C LEU A 316 5.23 14.12 2.04
N TRP A 317 4.87 15.00 2.97
CA TRP A 317 4.74 14.62 4.37
C TRP A 317 3.60 13.60 4.56
N PHE A 318 2.44 13.83 3.95
CA PHE A 318 1.32 12.89 4.05
C PHE A 318 1.68 11.50 3.47
N LEU A 319 2.30 11.46 2.29
CA LEU A 319 2.77 10.21 1.68
C LEU A 319 3.80 9.49 2.56
N HIS A 320 4.67 10.23 3.24
CA HIS A 320 5.60 9.65 4.21
C HIS A 320 4.87 9.04 5.42
N LEU A 321 3.87 9.72 5.99
CA LEU A 321 3.07 9.18 7.11
C LEU A 321 2.33 7.89 6.76
N MET A 322 1.98 7.73 5.49
CA MET A 322 1.31 6.55 4.93
C MET A 322 2.27 5.48 4.41
N ASP A 323 3.57 5.58 4.72
CA ASP A 323 4.64 4.66 4.28
C ASP A 323 4.69 4.45 2.75
N ARG A 324 4.34 5.48 1.97
CA ARG A 324 4.29 5.43 0.49
C ARG A 324 5.61 5.72 -0.21
N GLU A 325 6.72 5.80 0.53
CA GLU A 325 8.04 6.06 -0.06
C GLU A 325 8.52 4.91 -0.95
N LYS A 326 8.10 3.69 -0.63
CA LYS A 326 8.53 2.46 -1.30
C LYS A 326 7.30 1.71 -1.81
N LEU A 327 7.34 1.33 -3.08
CA LEU A 327 6.33 0.50 -3.70
C LEU A 327 6.87 -0.92 -3.87
N TYR A 328 6.02 -1.88 -3.50
CA TYR A 328 6.29 -3.30 -3.72
C TYR A 328 5.77 -3.68 -5.10
N VAL A 329 6.70 -3.88 -6.04
CA VAL A 329 6.38 -4.31 -7.40
C VAL A 329 6.42 -5.82 -7.44
N LEU A 330 5.25 -6.42 -7.68
CA LEU A 330 5.07 -7.86 -7.86
C LEU A 330 4.97 -8.16 -9.35
N ASP A 331 5.53 -9.29 -9.79
CA ASP A 331 5.21 -9.81 -11.11
C ASP A 331 3.73 -10.22 -11.18
N ARG A 332 3.18 -10.36 -12.39
CA ARG A 332 1.75 -10.67 -12.57
C ARG A 332 1.32 -11.97 -11.87
N LYS A 333 2.23 -12.94 -11.72
CA LYS A 333 1.96 -14.23 -11.07
C LYS A 333 1.89 -14.07 -9.55
N ASN A 334 2.86 -13.39 -8.94
CA ASN A 334 2.90 -13.13 -7.50
C ASN A 334 1.82 -12.14 -7.07
N PHE A 335 1.47 -11.17 -7.93
CA PHE A 335 0.33 -10.29 -7.68
C PHE A 335 -0.98 -11.07 -7.59
N LYS A 336 -1.25 -11.98 -8.54
CA LYS A 336 -2.44 -12.86 -8.48
C LYS A 336 -2.44 -13.76 -7.24
N LEU A 337 -1.27 -14.24 -6.82
CA LEU A 337 -1.16 -15.04 -5.59
C LEU A 337 -1.47 -14.20 -4.35
N ALA A 338 -0.94 -12.99 -4.27
CA ALA A 338 -1.23 -12.05 -3.18
C ALA A 338 -2.70 -11.64 -3.16
N GLU A 339 -3.27 -11.27 -4.32
CA GLU A 339 -4.68 -10.92 -4.47
C GLU A 339 -5.59 -12.05 -4.02
N ASN A 340 -5.30 -13.29 -4.43
CA ASN A 340 -6.04 -14.46 -3.98
C ASN A 340 -5.86 -14.69 -2.48
N GLY A 341 -4.67 -14.49 -1.93
CA GLY A 341 -4.39 -14.58 -0.50
C GLY A 341 -5.22 -13.58 0.33
N VAL A 342 -5.30 -12.32 -0.12
CA VAL A 342 -6.11 -11.28 0.53
C VAL A 342 -7.60 -11.61 0.41
N LYS A 343 -8.07 -12.03 -0.78
CA LYS A 343 -9.47 -12.45 -0.97
C LYS A 343 -9.84 -13.62 -0.07
N LEU A 344 -8.95 -14.60 0.08
CA LEU A 344 -9.14 -15.75 0.96
C LEU A 344 -9.21 -15.32 2.44
N TYR A 345 -8.34 -14.40 2.87
CA TYR A 345 -8.36 -13.84 4.22
C TYR A 345 -9.65 -13.05 4.50
N GLN A 346 -10.07 -12.20 3.57
CA GLN A 346 -11.31 -11.40 3.68
C GLN A 346 -12.57 -12.28 3.67
N SER A 347 -12.55 -13.43 3.00
CA SER A 347 -13.67 -14.38 2.98
C SER A 347 -13.83 -15.19 4.28
N GLY A 348 -13.05 -14.92 5.33
CA GLY A 348 -13.27 -15.47 6.67
C GLY A 348 -12.88 -16.93 6.84
N TYR A 349 -12.04 -17.49 5.97
CA TYR A 349 -11.49 -18.82 6.18
C TYR A 349 -10.49 -18.80 7.33
N ILE A 350 -10.79 -19.55 8.39
CA ILE A 350 -9.85 -19.80 9.48
C ILE A 350 -8.72 -20.65 8.90
N PRO A 351 -7.46 -20.16 8.90
CA PRO A 351 -6.34 -20.99 8.48
C PRO A 351 -6.22 -22.17 9.46
N ILE A 352 -6.51 -23.38 8.98
CA ILE A 352 -6.26 -24.59 9.76
C ILE A 352 -4.74 -24.77 9.79
N GLU A 353 -4.13 -24.62 10.96
CA GLU A 353 -2.70 -24.88 11.10
C GLU A 353 -2.37 -26.30 10.60
N SER A 354 -1.23 -26.46 9.95
CA SER A 354 -0.82 -27.75 9.34
C SER A 354 -0.84 -28.91 10.35
N LYS A 355 -0.64 -28.62 11.64
CA LYS A 355 -0.76 -29.59 12.75
C LYS A 355 -2.18 -30.15 12.86
N TRP A 356 -3.21 -29.31 12.83
CA TRP A 356 -4.61 -29.74 12.90
C TRP A 356 -5.04 -30.49 11.64
N ALA A 357 -4.57 -30.05 10.46
CA ALA A 357 -4.80 -30.77 9.22
C ALA A 357 -4.15 -32.18 9.23
N MET A 358 -2.96 -32.33 9.82
CA MET A 358 -2.32 -33.64 10.01
C MET A 358 -3.09 -34.52 10.99
N ILE A 359 -3.61 -33.97 12.09
CA ILE A 359 -4.42 -34.73 13.04
C ILE A 359 -5.68 -35.26 12.36
N VAL A 360 -6.40 -34.42 11.63
CA VAL A 360 -7.60 -34.83 10.87
C VAL A 360 -7.27 -35.89 9.83
N LYS A 361 -6.14 -35.76 9.13
CA LYS A 361 -5.62 -36.77 8.20
C LYS A 361 -5.46 -38.13 8.88
N TRP A 362 -4.73 -38.18 9.98
CA TRP A 362 -4.42 -39.46 10.64
C TRP A 362 -5.66 -40.09 11.25
N ILE A 363 -6.56 -39.30 11.83
CA ILE A 363 -7.85 -39.77 12.34
C ILE A 363 -8.71 -40.33 11.20
N SER A 364 -8.77 -39.63 10.07
CA SER A 364 -9.54 -40.06 8.89
C SER A 364 -9.00 -41.38 8.29
N ILE A 365 -7.68 -41.51 8.18
CA ILE A 365 -7.04 -42.76 7.74
C ILE A 365 -7.34 -43.88 8.75
N LEU A 366 -7.17 -43.63 10.05
CA LEU A 366 -7.45 -44.61 11.10
C LEU A 366 -8.90 -45.10 11.04
N LEU A 367 -9.87 -44.21 10.86
CA LEU A 367 -11.29 -44.54 10.72
C LEU A 367 -11.59 -45.35 9.46
N ALA A 368 -10.99 -45.01 8.33
CA ALA A 368 -11.18 -45.76 7.08
C ALA A 368 -10.64 -47.20 7.20
N PHE A 369 -9.46 -47.37 7.81
CA PHE A 369 -8.87 -48.68 8.04
C PHE A 369 -9.62 -49.48 9.11
N SER A 370 -10.08 -48.85 10.20
CA SER A 370 -10.85 -49.54 11.24
C SER A 370 -12.20 -50.03 10.71
N LEU A 371 -12.90 -49.22 9.91
CA LEU A 371 -14.14 -49.60 9.24
C LEU A 371 -13.90 -50.78 8.28
N THR A 372 -12.81 -50.72 7.50
CA THR A 372 -12.43 -51.81 6.59
C THR A 372 -12.17 -53.11 7.34
N LEU A 373 -11.46 -53.04 8.46
CA LEU A 373 -11.13 -54.19 9.29
C LEU A 373 -12.39 -54.79 9.95
N LEU A 374 -13.32 -53.96 10.39
CA LEU A 374 -14.59 -54.39 10.99
C LEU A 374 -15.48 -55.10 9.96
N VAL A 375 -15.60 -54.54 8.76
CA VAL A 375 -16.33 -55.18 7.66
C VAL A 375 -15.65 -56.49 7.24
N ALA A 376 -14.32 -56.53 7.23
CA ALA A 376 -13.58 -57.76 6.93
C ALA A 376 -13.79 -58.85 7.98
N TRP A 377 -13.80 -58.48 9.26
CA TRP A 377 -14.10 -59.39 10.36
C TRP A 377 -15.52 -59.98 10.23
N GLN A 378 -16.52 -59.15 9.95
CA GLN A 378 -17.91 -59.59 9.78
C GLN A 378 -18.11 -60.50 8.56
N LEU A 379 -17.40 -60.24 7.46
CA LEU A 379 -17.56 -60.99 6.20
C LEU A 379 -16.76 -62.30 6.17
N LEU A 380 -15.59 -62.36 6.79
CA LEU A 380 -14.69 -63.51 6.71
C LEU A 380 -14.80 -64.48 7.88
N GLY A 381 -15.33 -64.05 9.04
CA GLY A 381 -15.47 -64.91 10.22
C GLY A 381 -14.18 -65.66 10.56
N ASN A 382 -14.23 -67.01 10.60
CA ASN A 382 -13.08 -67.87 10.90
C ASN A 382 -12.05 -68.04 9.74
N GLN A 383 -12.26 -67.41 8.57
CA GLN A 383 -11.36 -67.51 7.40
C GLN A 383 -10.24 -66.45 7.38
N ILE A 384 -9.95 -65.80 8.51
CA ILE A 384 -8.92 -64.75 8.64
C ILE A 384 -7.53 -65.26 8.25
N SER A 385 -7.25 -66.55 8.44
CA SER A 385 -5.99 -67.17 7.99
C SER A 385 -5.77 -67.04 6.48
N ALA A 386 -6.83 -67.08 5.68
CA ALA A 386 -6.76 -66.86 4.22
C ALA A 386 -6.46 -65.39 3.87
N LEU A 387 -6.99 -64.44 4.65
CA LEU A 387 -6.67 -63.02 4.49
C LEU A 387 -5.21 -62.73 4.86
N ILE A 388 -4.70 -63.32 5.95
CA ILE A 388 -3.29 -63.20 6.35
C ILE A 388 -2.37 -63.79 5.28
N GLY A 389 -2.74 -64.93 4.69
CA GLY A 389 -2.02 -65.53 3.56
C GLY A 389 -1.98 -64.60 2.33
N ALA A 390 -3.14 -64.03 1.97
CA ALA A 390 -3.24 -63.08 0.86
C ALA A 390 -2.43 -61.80 1.10
N LEU A 391 -2.43 -61.26 2.32
CA LEU A 391 -1.63 -60.09 2.71
C LEU A 391 -0.13 -60.37 2.69
N ARG A 392 0.30 -61.58 3.07
CA ARG A 392 1.71 -61.99 3.05
C ARG A 392 2.25 -62.09 1.62
N ILE A 393 1.42 -62.56 0.69
CA ILE A 393 1.71 -62.54 -0.74
C ILE A 393 1.73 -61.09 -1.26
N ALA A 394 0.82 -60.25 -0.77
CA ALA A 394 0.72 -58.85 -1.15
C ALA A 394 1.93 -58.01 -0.72
N SER A 395 2.47 -58.26 0.48
CA SER A 395 3.62 -57.50 1.03
C SER A 395 4.92 -57.67 0.24
N GLY A 396 5.01 -58.67 -0.65
CA GLY A 396 6.17 -58.91 -1.51
C GLY A 396 6.09 -58.29 -2.91
N SER A 397 4.97 -57.66 -3.29
CA SER A 397 4.73 -57.19 -4.66
C SER A 397 4.74 -55.65 -4.74
N PRO A 398 5.44 -55.06 -5.73
CA PRO A 398 5.48 -53.60 -5.92
C PRO A 398 4.17 -53.00 -6.46
N ASP A 399 3.22 -53.82 -6.94
CA ASP A 399 1.96 -53.34 -7.53
C ASP A 399 0.74 -53.99 -6.85
N PRO A 400 0.09 -53.30 -5.89
CA PRO A 400 -0.97 -53.87 -5.08
C PRO A 400 -2.24 -54.24 -5.89
N TRP A 401 -2.41 -53.67 -7.10
CA TRP A 401 -3.53 -53.98 -7.99
C TRP A 401 -3.35 -55.28 -8.79
N ARG A 402 -2.12 -55.77 -8.98
CA ARG A 402 -1.86 -57.05 -9.67
C ARG A 402 -2.41 -58.25 -8.88
N ILE A 403 -2.42 -58.14 -7.56
CA ILE A 403 -2.91 -59.20 -6.65
C ILE A 403 -4.42 -59.34 -6.73
N LEU A 404 -5.16 -58.23 -6.88
CA LEU A 404 -6.61 -58.26 -7.07
C LEU A 404 -7.00 -59.10 -8.29
N ASN A 405 -6.26 -59.00 -9.40
CA ASN A 405 -6.53 -59.78 -10.62
C ASN A 405 -6.26 -61.28 -10.43
N ILE A 406 -5.30 -61.67 -9.59
CA ILE A 406 -4.99 -63.08 -9.30
C ILE A 406 -6.08 -63.70 -8.42
N PHE A 407 -6.59 -62.93 -7.43
CA PHE A 407 -7.63 -63.39 -6.53
C PHE A 407 -9.03 -63.36 -7.15
N LEU A 408 -9.33 -62.44 -8.07
CA LEU A 408 -10.59 -62.40 -8.83
C LEU A 408 -10.86 -63.70 -9.60
N SER A 409 -9.82 -64.45 -9.97
CA SER A 409 -9.95 -65.73 -10.68
C SER A 409 -10.11 -66.98 -9.80
N TYR A 410 -9.79 -66.92 -8.50
CA TYR A 410 -9.63 -68.13 -7.68
C TYR A 410 -10.24 -68.08 -6.26
N SER A 411 -10.89 -66.98 -5.84
CA SER A 411 -11.31 -66.80 -4.44
C SER A 411 -12.81 -66.67 -4.20
N THR A 412 -13.22 -66.91 -2.96
CA THR A 412 -14.61 -66.79 -2.50
C THR A 412 -15.05 -65.31 -2.51
N PRO A 413 -16.33 -65.00 -2.87
CA PRO A 413 -16.83 -63.63 -2.96
C PRO A 413 -16.54 -62.73 -1.73
N PRO A 414 -16.58 -63.22 -0.47
CA PRO A 414 -16.25 -62.41 0.70
C PRO A 414 -14.80 -61.94 0.74
N LEU A 415 -13.87 -62.75 0.23
CA LEU A 415 -12.44 -62.44 0.19
C LEU A 415 -12.11 -61.38 -0.88
N VAL A 416 -12.83 -61.40 -2.00
CA VAL A 416 -12.72 -60.38 -3.05
C VAL A 416 -13.23 -59.02 -2.56
N ILE A 417 -14.38 -59.00 -1.87
CA ILE A 417 -14.97 -57.76 -1.33
C ILE A 417 -14.06 -57.12 -0.28
N THR A 418 -13.45 -57.93 0.59
CA THR A 418 -12.54 -57.44 1.63
C THR A 418 -11.23 -56.90 1.07
N LEU A 419 -10.66 -57.54 0.04
CA LEU A 419 -9.51 -57.02 -0.69
C LEU A 419 -9.82 -55.70 -1.42
N LEU A 420 -11.01 -55.57 -2.03
CA LEU A 420 -11.46 -54.32 -2.66
C LEU A 420 -11.55 -53.17 -1.65
N LEU A 421 -12.12 -53.41 -0.46
CA LEU A 421 -12.23 -52.41 0.59
C LEU A 421 -10.85 -51.99 1.14
N LEU A 422 -9.93 -52.94 1.33
CA LEU A 422 -8.55 -52.66 1.73
C LEU A 422 -7.85 -51.78 0.69
N MET A 423 -7.99 -52.10 -0.58
CA MET A 423 -7.41 -51.32 -1.69
C MET A 423 -8.01 -49.92 -1.75
N LEU A 424 -9.30 -49.77 -1.48
CA LEU A 424 -9.97 -48.47 -1.43
C LEU A 424 -9.45 -47.59 -0.28
N SER A 425 -9.23 -48.17 0.91
CA SER A 425 -8.67 -47.47 2.07
C SER A 425 -7.21 -47.08 1.89
N ILE A 426 -6.38 -47.95 1.27
CA ILE A 426 -5.00 -47.61 0.89
C ILE A 426 -4.98 -46.49 -0.14
N THR A 427 -5.88 -46.56 -1.13
CA THR A 427 -6.01 -45.54 -2.17
C THR A 427 -6.45 -44.20 -1.59
N TYR A 428 -7.44 -44.22 -0.68
CA TYR A 428 -7.91 -43.05 0.04
C TYR A 428 -6.78 -42.37 0.80
N ALA A 429 -5.98 -43.12 1.56
CA ALA A 429 -4.83 -42.59 2.27
C ALA A 429 -3.79 -41.94 1.32
N ARG A 430 -3.46 -42.59 0.20
CA ARG A 430 -2.52 -42.05 -0.79
C ARG A 430 -3.04 -40.78 -1.47
N VAL A 431 -4.32 -40.75 -1.82
CA VAL A 431 -4.96 -39.58 -2.41
C VAL A 431 -4.98 -38.43 -1.41
N LEU A 432 -5.35 -38.69 -0.16
CA LEU A 432 -5.40 -37.69 0.90
C LEU A 432 -4.01 -37.09 1.18
N ASP A 433 -2.95 -37.90 1.11
CA ASP A 433 -1.56 -37.44 1.19
C ASP A 433 -1.18 -36.48 0.07
N ILE A 434 -1.61 -36.75 -1.16
CA ILE A 434 -1.32 -35.91 -2.32
C ILE A 434 -2.17 -34.62 -2.26
N VAL A 435 -3.45 -34.70 -1.89
CA VAL A 435 -4.31 -33.52 -1.71
C VAL A 435 -3.74 -32.59 -0.65
N LEU A 436 -3.34 -33.12 0.51
CA LEU A 436 -2.84 -32.29 1.61
C LEU A 436 -1.42 -31.76 1.36
N SER A 437 -0.59 -32.44 0.56
CA SER A 437 0.77 -31.98 0.24
C SER A 437 0.84 -31.02 -0.96
N LYS A 438 -0.02 -31.20 -1.98
CA LYS A 438 0.02 -30.43 -3.23
C LYS A 438 -1.18 -29.50 -3.42
N GLY A 439 -2.23 -29.61 -2.60
CA GLY A 439 -3.47 -28.82 -2.71
C GLY A 439 -4.32 -29.12 -3.94
N ARG A 440 -3.82 -29.89 -4.91
CA ARG A 440 -4.49 -30.32 -6.14
C ARG A 440 -3.96 -31.69 -6.57
N ILE A 441 -4.81 -32.49 -7.21
CA ILE A 441 -4.40 -33.72 -7.90
C ILE A 441 -4.67 -33.54 -9.39
N ASP A 442 -3.64 -33.64 -10.21
CA ASP A 442 -3.74 -33.69 -11.66
C ASP A 442 -4.25 -35.06 -12.13
N LYS A 443 -4.93 -35.06 -13.28
CA LYS A 443 -5.58 -36.25 -13.83
C LYS A 443 -4.61 -37.43 -14.05
N VAL A 444 -3.37 -37.15 -14.44
CA VAL A 444 -2.36 -38.18 -14.71
C VAL A 444 -1.92 -38.84 -13.40
N THR A 445 -1.63 -38.06 -12.36
CA THR A 445 -1.31 -38.59 -11.03
C THR A 445 -2.48 -39.38 -10.43
N LEU A 446 -3.72 -38.93 -10.60
CA LEU A 446 -4.91 -39.68 -10.16
C LEU A 446 -5.03 -41.04 -10.87
N ILE A 447 -4.76 -41.07 -12.18
CA ILE A 447 -4.79 -42.30 -13.00
C ILE A 447 -3.65 -43.26 -12.62
N MET A 448 -2.45 -42.75 -12.31
CA MET A 448 -1.33 -43.59 -11.87
C MET A 448 -1.57 -44.21 -10.50
N GLN A 449 -2.24 -43.49 -9.59
CA GLN A 449 -2.54 -44.01 -8.25
C GLN A 449 -3.79 -44.91 -8.23
N VAL A 450 -4.73 -44.70 -9.16
CA VAL A 450 -5.98 -45.47 -9.26
C VAL A 450 -6.23 -45.89 -10.71
N PRO A 451 -5.64 -47.01 -11.18
CA PRO A 451 -5.80 -47.47 -12.57
C PRO A 451 -7.26 -47.71 -12.97
N LEU A 452 -8.13 -48.06 -12.01
CA LEU A 452 -9.57 -48.20 -12.20
C LEU A 452 -10.27 -46.90 -12.63
N VAL A 453 -9.77 -45.74 -12.19
CA VAL A 453 -10.30 -44.43 -12.60
C VAL A 453 -10.13 -44.23 -14.10
N ASN A 454 -9.06 -44.75 -14.71
CA ASN A 454 -8.88 -44.73 -16.17
C ASN A 454 -9.91 -45.61 -16.89
N ARG A 455 -10.26 -46.79 -16.33
CA ARG A 455 -11.33 -47.65 -16.88
C ARG A 455 -12.69 -46.99 -16.76
N ILE A 456 -13.01 -46.39 -15.62
CA ILE A 456 -14.27 -45.64 -15.41
C ILE A 456 -14.30 -44.41 -16.34
N TYR A 457 -13.19 -43.67 -16.48
CA TYR A 457 -13.09 -42.57 -17.43
C TYR A 457 -13.28 -43.03 -18.88
N ARG A 458 -12.71 -44.17 -19.29
CA ARG A 458 -12.92 -44.73 -20.63
C ARG A 458 -14.36 -45.19 -20.85
N LEU A 459 -15.01 -45.74 -19.82
CA LEU A 459 -16.43 -46.11 -19.86
C LEU A 459 -17.34 -44.88 -19.95
N LEU A 460 -17.08 -43.85 -19.14
CA LEU A 460 -17.83 -42.59 -19.14
C LEU A 460 -17.62 -41.74 -20.40
N LYS A 461 -16.44 -41.81 -21.02
CA LYS A 461 -16.12 -41.02 -22.22
C LYS A 461 -16.72 -41.61 -23.50
N GLY A 462 -17.33 -42.80 -23.43
CA GLY A 462 -17.84 -43.53 -24.58
C GLY A 462 -16.73 -44.03 -25.51
N LYS A 463 -16.96 -45.17 -26.17
CA LYS A 463 -16.10 -45.59 -27.29
C LYS A 463 -16.23 -44.58 -28.42
N VAL A 464 -15.32 -43.63 -28.52
CA VAL A 464 -15.09 -42.92 -29.77
C VAL A 464 -14.40 -43.94 -30.69
N ASN A 465 -15.14 -44.46 -31.68
CA ASN A 465 -14.60 -45.34 -32.69
C ASN A 465 -13.42 -44.67 -33.39
N GLU A 466 -12.24 -45.28 -33.33
CA GLU A 466 -10.99 -44.85 -33.99
C GLU A 466 -11.02 -44.97 -35.53
N TYR A 467 -12.22 -45.02 -36.15
CA TYR A 467 -12.38 -45.04 -37.62
C TYR A 467 -12.70 -43.67 -38.23
N THR A 468 -12.65 -42.60 -37.45
CA THR A 468 -12.76 -41.22 -37.96
C THR A 468 -11.61 -40.36 -37.45
N ARG A 469 -10.41 -40.65 -37.93
CA ARG A 469 -9.31 -39.68 -37.96
C ARG A 469 -8.52 -39.80 -39.24
#